data_AF-A0A2P8H653-F1
#
_entry.id   AF-A0A2P8H653-F1
#
_cell.length_a   1.000
_cell.length_b   1.000
_cell.length_c   1.000
_cell.angle_alpha   90.00
_cell.angle_beta   90.00
_cell.angle_gamma   90.00
#
_symmetry.space_group_name_H-M   'P 1'
#
loop_
_entity.id
_entity.type
_entity.pdbx_description
1 polymer ?
#
loop_
_entity_poly.entity_id
_entity_poly.type
_entity_poly.pdbx_seq_one_letter_code
_entity_poly.pdbx_strand_id
1 'polypeptide(L)' 'MSAEYRLFERQWKRGSADEDTLERAVELGYITEEEKEEIMDHEQDGD' A
#
# COMPACT_ATOMS: atom_id res chain seq x y z
N MET A 1 5.14 6.54 -10.54
CA MET A 1 4.32 5.59 -9.78
C MET A 1 3.82 4.48 -10.69
N SER A 2 3.98 3.25 -10.21
CA SER A 2 3.62 1.98 -10.87
C SER A 2 2.09 1.74 -10.88
N ALA A 3 1.65 0.69 -11.60
CA ALA A 3 0.23 0.30 -11.59
C ALA A 3 -0.14 -0.39 -10.26
N GLU A 4 0.84 -1.11 -9.71
CA GLU A 4 0.85 -1.81 -8.44
C GLU A 4 0.71 -0.82 -7.27
N TYR A 5 1.46 0.30 -7.29
CA TYR A 5 1.31 1.38 -6.32
C TYR A 5 -0.15 1.81 -6.15
N ARG A 6 -0.82 2.15 -7.26
CA ARG A 6 -2.22 2.65 -7.23
C ARG A 6 -3.21 1.60 -6.75
N LEU A 7 -2.90 0.31 -6.94
CA LEU A 7 -3.72 -0.78 -6.46
C LEU A 7 -3.64 -0.85 -4.93
N PHE A 8 -2.43 -0.88 -4.38
CA PHE A 8 -2.19 -0.96 -2.94
C PHE A 8 -2.61 0.31 -2.21
N GLU A 9 -2.36 1.50 -2.79
CA GLU A 9 -2.86 2.79 -2.29
C GLU A 9 -4.38 2.78 -2.11
N ARG A 10 -5.12 2.28 -3.11
CA ARG A 10 -6.59 2.17 -3.02
C ARG A 10 -7.02 1.14 -1.98
N GLN A 11 -6.30 0.03 -1.85
CA GLN A 11 -6.63 -1.01 -0.87
C GLN A 11 -6.40 -0.52 0.56
N TRP A 12 -5.29 0.20 0.79
CA TRP A 12 -4.97 0.87 2.04
C TRP A 12 -6.03 1.90 2.41
N LYS A 13 -6.33 2.83 1.49
CA LYS A 13 -7.36 3.85 1.71
C LYS A 13 -8.72 3.25 2.06
N ARG A 14 -9.06 2.06 1.55
CA ARG A 14 -10.32 1.38 1.87
C ARG A 14 -10.29 0.51 3.13
N GLY A 15 -9.17 0.48 3.86
CA GLY A 15 -8.97 -0.41 5.01
C GLY A 15 -8.93 -1.91 4.64
N SER A 16 -8.74 -2.24 3.35
CA SER A 16 -8.69 -3.61 2.85
C SER A 16 -7.28 -4.19 2.78
N ALA A 17 -6.26 -3.34 2.96
CA ALA A 17 -4.87 -3.71 3.14
C ALA A 17 -4.34 -3.05 4.42
N ASP A 18 -3.56 -3.81 5.17
CA ASP A 18 -2.83 -3.40 6.37
C ASP A 18 -1.32 -3.34 6.08
N GLU A 19 -0.53 -2.98 7.09
CA GLU A 19 0.93 -2.88 6.98
C GLU A 19 1.57 -4.21 6.55
N ASP A 20 1.10 -5.34 7.10
CA ASP A 20 1.57 -6.69 6.73
C ASP A 20 1.34 -6.99 5.24
N THR A 21 0.21 -6.53 4.69
CA THR A 21 -0.10 -6.66 3.26
C THR A 21 0.89 -5.86 2.40
N LEU A 22 1.25 -4.65 2.82
CA LEU A 22 2.21 -3.80 2.10
C LEU A 22 3.63 -4.33 2.23
N GLU A 23 4.04 -4.80 3.42
CA GLU A 23 5.34 -5.45 3.65
C GLU A 23 5.54 -6.61 2.68
N ARG A 24 4.53 -7.49 2.57
CA ARG A 24 4.57 -8.63 1.65
C ARG A 24 4.59 -8.20 0.19
N ALA A 25 3.98 -7.07 -0.16
CA ALA A 25 4.04 -6.52 -1.51
C ALA A 25 5.46 -6.05 -1.87
N VAL A 26 6.21 -5.51 -0.89
CA VAL A 26 7.62 -5.17 -1.07
C VAL A 26 8.49 -6.41 -1.19
N GLU A 27 8.32 -7.41 -0.31
CA GLU A 27 9.07 -8.67 -0.37
C GLU A 27 8.93 -9.38 -1.72
N LEU A 28 7.74 -9.29 -2.33
CA LEU A 28 7.44 -9.88 -3.64
C LEU A 28 7.86 -8.99 -4.82
N GLY A 29 8.32 -7.77 -4.56
CA GLY A 29 8.78 -6.82 -5.57
C GLY A 29 7.66 -6.17 -6.39
N TYR A 30 6.43 -6.12 -5.86
CA TYR A 30 5.33 -5.40 -6.52
C TYR A 30 5.44 -3.89 -6.33
N ILE A 31 5.91 -3.45 -5.17
CA ILE A 31 6.17 -2.05 -4.83
C ILE A 31 7.53 -1.94 -4.15
N THR A 32 8.12 -0.74 -4.13
CA THR A 32 9.34 -0.46 -3.37
C THR A 32 9.04 -0.14 -1.90
N GLU A 33 10.06 -0.13 -1.03
CA GLU A 33 9.89 0.38 0.34
C GLU A 33 9.43 1.84 0.37
N GLU A 34 9.97 2.69 -0.53
CA GLU A 34 9.54 4.08 -0.67
C GLU A 34 8.06 4.18 -1.04
N GLU A 35 7.59 3.34 -1.98
CA GLU A 35 6.17 3.27 -2.35
C GLU A 35 5.28 2.77 -1.20
N LYS A 36 5.76 1.85 -0.36
CA LYS A 36 5.04 1.42 0.86
C LYS A 36 4.91 2.56 1.86
N GLU A 37 6.01 3.28 2.15
CA GLU A 37 6.00 4.44 3.06
C GLU A 37 5.03 5.51 2.57
N GLU A 38 5.07 5.84 1.27
CA GLU A 38 4.12 6.77 0.64
C GLU A 38 2.65 6.32 0.76
N ILE A 39 2.38 5.01 0.66
CA ILE A 39 1.03 4.47 0.80
C ILE A 39 0.55 4.60 2.26
N MET A 40 1.40 4.26 3.22
CA MET A 40 1.09 4.30 4.66
C MET A 40 0.82 5.72 5.18
N ASP A 41 1.40 6.74 4.54
CA ASP A 41 1.15 8.15 4.85
C ASP A 41 -0.27 8.63 4.52
N HIS A 42 -1.04 7.86 3.74
CA HIS A 42 -2.44 8.20 3.47
C HIS A 42 -3.36 7.82 4.63
N GLU A 43 -4.33 8.69 4.94
CA GLU A 43 -5.43 8.34 5.85
C GLU A 43 -6.24 7.17 5.26
N GLN A 44 -6.57 6.20 6.11
CA GLN A 44 -7.53 5.17 5.75
C GLN A 44 -8.95 5.74 5.94
N ASP A 45 -9.80 5.57 4.92
CA ASP A 45 -11.24 5.79 4.98
C ASP A 45 -11.86 4.69 5.88
N GLY A 46 -11.48 4.68 7.15
CA GLY A 46 -12.08 3.81 8.15
C GLY A 46 -13.54 4.20 8.36
N ASP A 47 -14.43 3.22 8.24
CA ASP A 47 -15.73 3.24 8.93
C ASP A 47 -15.49 3.15 10.46
#